data_AF-A0A0C3Q1Y8-F1
#
_entry.id   AF-A0A0C3Q1Y8-F1
#
_cell.length_a   1.000
_cell.length_b   1.000
_cell.length_c   1.000
_cell.angle_alpha   90.00
_cell.angle_beta   90.00
_cell.angle_gamma   90.00
#
_symmetry.space_group_name_H-M   'P 1'
#
loop_
_entity.id
_entity.type
_entity.pdbx_description
1 polymer ?
#
loop_
_entity_poly.entity_id
_entity_poly.type
_entity_poly.pdbx_seq_one_letter_code
_entity_poly.pdbx_strand_id
1 'polypeptide(L)'
;MPRALVLCFDGTGDSFDDDCTNVVRFVEALEKRRPDKQIYYYQPGIGTSQPQGEGVASRQWVAKKLDQALAWYLDAHIMGGYRFLMENYQEGDKICMFGFSRGAYTARCLAGMVHKVGLLPRFNEEHLGFAYRKYLDHTPKGRKVAQAFKRAFSISVPIEFVGVWDTVASVGWTFKHLPFTDSNTIIRRFRHALALDEHRVEFMPNPWHVPSKDPNAAEHDPDSGTAMISTAHKSRLPGTVRGWLSFPKQVFRTLFMLDPVDAGGDDASVFMLHPVDAGGDDTLDNDTKEDFEYHFGVPTDVQEVWFAGCHADVGGGSTQNNNIHTLANPSLQWMVSEVLKHAPYVLFRPDAFTYDRAFSTYTQNDPKTDANAPKNDQLVKKPVWLILEYIPIFQYYQDGEGIWHWRLRWNARRPREIYDSTPCFHASVKLRRDYEGKWLTKFIPKTGEQIKIRYVE
;
A
#
# COMPACT_ATOMS: atom_id res chain seq x y z
N MET A 1 -14.78 -21.29 -10.92
CA MET A 1 -15.42 -20.20 -10.15
C MET A 1 -14.30 -19.31 -9.63
N PRO A 2 -14.50 -17.98 -9.59
CA PRO A 2 -13.56 -17.06 -8.97
C PRO A 2 -13.19 -17.45 -7.54
N ARG A 3 -11.90 -17.34 -7.19
CA ARG A 3 -11.38 -17.56 -5.84
C ARG A 3 -10.94 -16.26 -5.19
N ALA A 4 -10.79 -16.27 -3.88
CA ALA A 4 -10.07 -15.22 -3.15
C ALA A 4 -8.57 -15.55 -3.05
N LEU A 5 -7.73 -14.60 -3.42
CA LEU A 5 -6.29 -14.62 -3.19
C LEU A 5 -6.01 -13.61 -2.07
N VAL A 6 -5.74 -14.13 -0.87
CA VAL A 6 -5.56 -13.32 0.34
C VAL A 6 -4.09 -13.24 0.70
N LEU A 7 -3.48 -12.06 0.54
CA LEU A 7 -2.08 -11.82 0.86
C LEU A 7 -1.98 -11.03 2.16
N CYS A 8 -1.18 -11.50 3.11
CA CYS A 8 -1.04 -10.93 4.44
C CYS A 8 0.45 -10.67 4.73
N PHE A 9 0.78 -9.41 5.03
CA PHE A 9 2.14 -8.92 5.23
C PHE A 9 2.30 -8.36 6.64
N ASP A 10 3.12 -8.98 7.47
CA ASP A 10 3.23 -8.60 8.88
C ASP A 10 4.28 -7.48 9.15
N GLY A 11 4.19 -6.85 10.32
CA GLY A 11 5.08 -5.79 10.79
C GLY A 11 6.47 -6.29 11.19
N THR A 12 7.52 -5.50 10.99
CA THR A 12 8.88 -5.87 11.40
C THR A 12 9.05 -5.84 12.92
N GLY A 13 9.71 -6.86 13.42
CA GLY A 13 9.87 -7.21 14.83
C GLY A 13 9.02 -8.41 15.20
N ASP A 14 8.00 -8.69 14.38
CA ASP A 14 6.92 -9.59 14.75
C ASP A 14 7.10 -10.96 14.09
N SER A 15 6.99 -11.99 14.93
CA SER A 15 6.96 -13.39 14.51
C SER A 15 5.77 -14.06 15.16
N PHE A 16 5.45 -15.29 14.76
CA PHE A 16 4.43 -16.06 15.49
C PHE A 16 4.99 -16.43 16.87
N ASP A 17 4.65 -15.63 17.87
CA ASP A 17 5.11 -15.75 19.26
C ASP A 17 3.99 -15.40 20.25
N ASP A 18 4.36 -15.21 21.53
CA ASP A 18 3.42 -15.00 22.63
C ASP A 18 2.60 -13.70 22.52
N ASP A 19 2.96 -12.77 21.63
CA ASP A 19 2.29 -11.48 21.38
C ASP A 19 1.98 -11.34 19.86
N CYS A 20 0.87 -11.88 19.38
CA CYS A 20 0.54 -11.89 17.94
C CYS A 20 -0.01 -10.54 17.42
N THR A 21 0.31 -10.21 16.17
CA THR A 21 -0.26 -9.05 15.47
C THR A 21 -1.69 -9.31 14.99
N ASN A 22 -2.42 -8.25 14.66
CA ASN A 22 -3.73 -8.35 14.02
C ASN A 22 -3.65 -8.99 12.63
N VAL A 23 -2.49 -8.96 11.95
CA VAL A 23 -2.29 -9.70 10.69
C VAL A 23 -2.28 -11.20 10.97
N VAL A 24 -1.53 -11.66 11.98
CA VAL A 24 -1.49 -13.07 12.38
C VAL A 24 -2.89 -13.54 12.79
N ARG A 25 -3.57 -12.78 13.67
CA ARG A 25 -4.93 -13.10 14.12
C ARG A 25 -5.93 -13.15 12.96
N PHE A 26 -5.82 -12.24 12.01
CA PHE A 26 -6.61 -12.28 10.78
C PHE A 26 -6.33 -13.55 9.97
N VAL A 27 -5.06 -13.92 9.79
CA VAL A 27 -4.66 -15.16 9.11
C VAL A 27 -5.14 -16.41 9.85
N GLU A 28 -5.14 -16.42 11.18
CA GLU A 28 -5.70 -17.50 11.99
C GLU A 28 -7.20 -17.67 11.77
N ALA A 29 -7.93 -16.58 11.52
CA ALA A 29 -9.36 -16.59 11.24
C ALA A 29 -9.71 -17.09 9.82
N LEU A 30 -8.79 -17.03 8.86
CA LEU A 30 -9.04 -17.42 7.46
C LEU A 30 -9.33 -18.92 7.29
N GLU A 31 -10.26 -19.23 6.37
CA GLU A 31 -10.46 -20.59 5.84
C GLU A 31 -9.28 -21.00 4.95
N LYS A 32 -8.70 -22.16 5.25
CA LYS A 32 -7.47 -22.68 4.60
C LYS A 32 -7.66 -24.04 3.94
N ARG A 33 -8.83 -24.67 4.13
CA ARG A 33 -9.13 -26.04 3.68
C ARG A 33 -9.87 -26.09 2.34
N ARG A 34 -10.13 -24.94 1.72
CA ARG A 34 -10.87 -24.81 0.44
C ARG A 34 -10.07 -24.05 -0.63
N PRO A 35 -8.97 -24.62 -1.15
CA PRO A 35 -8.13 -23.98 -2.17
C PRO A 35 -8.87 -23.74 -3.50
N ASP A 36 -10.00 -24.43 -3.71
CA ASP A 36 -10.93 -24.21 -4.82
C ASP A 36 -11.73 -22.89 -4.68
N LYS A 37 -11.71 -22.26 -3.49
CA LYS A 37 -12.41 -20.99 -3.20
C LYS A 37 -11.51 -19.90 -2.65
N GLN A 38 -10.49 -20.25 -1.87
CA GLN A 38 -9.59 -19.30 -1.25
C GLN A 38 -8.20 -19.92 -1.08
N ILE A 39 -7.19 -19.15 -1.47
CA ILE A 39 -5.79 -19.41 -1.13
C ILE A 39 -5.23 -18.21 -0.40
N TYR A 40 -4.27 -18.45 0.50
CA TYR A 40 -3.64 -17.41 1.29
C TYR A 40 -2.13 -17.42 1.14
N TYR A 41 -1.53 -16.25 1.27
CA TYR A 41 -0.11 -16.03 1.34
C TYR A 41 0.17 -15.23 2.61
N TYR A 42 1.02 -15.74 3.48
CA TYR A 42 1.46 -15.03 4.67
C TYR A 42 2.96 -14.80 4.59
N GLN A 43 3.37 -13.56 4.79
CA GLN A 43 4.76 -13.17 4.87
C GLN A 43 5.04 -12.57 6.25
N PRO A 44 5.92 -13.20 7.05
CA PRO A 44 6.24 -12.73 8.39
C PRO A 44 6.98 -11.40 8.37
N GLY A 45 6.92 -10.73 9.51
CA GLY A 45 7.68 -9.54 9.82
C GLY A 45 9.19 -9.78 9.80
N ILE A 46 9.94 -8.74 9.47
CA ILE A 46 11.41 -8.78 9.58
C ILE A 46 11.80 -8.82 11.07
N GLY A 47 12.53 -9.83 11.54
CA GLY A 47 13.16 -9.79 12.87
C GLY A 47 14.37 -8.83 12.88
N THR A 48 14.38 -7.83 13.76
CA THR A 48 15.58 -7.04 14.05
C THR A 48 16.58 -7.93 14.77
N SER A 49 17.51 -8.54 14.04
CA SER A 49 18.71 -9.12 14.64
C SER A 49 19.48 -7.99 15.31
N GLN A 50 19.40 -7.87 16.64
CA GLN A 50 20.35 -7.03 17.36
C GLN A 50 21.75 -7.57 17.09
N PRO A 51 22.70 -6.76 16.59
CA PRO A 51 24.07 -7.21 16.51
C PRO A 51 24.58 -7.42 17.93
N GLN A 52 24.71 -8.69 18.34
CA GLN A 52 25.55 -9.06 19.47
C GLN A 52 27.00 -8.84 19.03
N GLY A 53 27.52 -7.65 19.26
CA GLY A 53 28.88 -7.28 18.96
C GLY A 53 29.30 -6.11 19.84
N GLU A 54 30.10 -6.41 20.86
CA GLU A 54 30.76 -5.42 21.71
C GLU A 54 31.72 -4.59 20.86
N GLY A 55 31.33 -3.37 20.53
CA GLY A 55 32.17 -2.41 19.84
C GLY A 55 31.39 -1.15 19.52
N VAL A 56 31.91 0.01 19.92
CA VAL A 56 31.30 1.33 19.68
C VAL A 56 31.39 1.67 18.19
N ALA A 57 30.58 0.99 17.36
CA ALA A 57 30.35 1.39 15.98
C ALA A 57 29.53 2.69 15.98
N SER A 58 29.88 3.63 15.10
CA SER A 58 29.17 4.92 15.03
C SER A 58 27.69 4.68 14.71
N ARG A 59 26.80 5.41 15.40
CA ARG A 59 25.34 5.27 15.26
C ARG A 59 24.85 5.43 13.81
N GLN A 60 25.51 6.30 13.03
CA GLN A 60 25.24 6.48 11.60
C GLN A 60 25.57 5.24 10.76
N TRP A 61 26.63 4.50 11.10
CA TRP A 61 26.99 3.28 10.38
C TRP A 61 25.98 2.16 10.65
N VAL A 62 25.53 2.01 11.90
CA VAL A 62 24.52 1.03 12.30
C VAL A 62 23.17 1.33 11.65
N ALA A 63 22.71 2.59 11.69
CA ALA A 63 21.47 3.02 11.03
C ALA A 63 21.52 2.77 9.51
N LYS A 64 22.64 3.12 8.85
CA LYS A 64 22.81 2.88 7.41
C LYS A 64 22.80 1.39 7.03
N LYS A 65 23.33 0.52 7.89
CA LYS A 65 23.29 -0.94 7.67
C LYS A 65 21.91 -1.53 7.90
N LEU A 66 21.18 -1.04 8.90
CA LEU A 66 19.77 -1.40 9.12
C LEU A 66 18.91 -0.96 7.93
N ASP A 67 19.04 0.28 7.46
CA ASP A 67 18.30 0.80 6.31
C ASP A 67 18.57 0.00 5.02
N GLN A 68 19.83 -0.37 4.76
CA GLN A 68 20.20 -1.18 3.60
C GLN A 68 19.64 -2.60 3.67
N ALA A 69 19.67 -3.22 4.86
CA ALA A 69 19.04 -4.51 5.06
C ALA A 69 17.53 -4.40 4.82
N LEU A 70 16.87 -3.42 5.43
CA LEU A 70 15.44 -3.16 5.31
C LEU A 70 15.00 -2.92 3.85
N ALA A 71 15.77 -2.18 3.06
CA ALA A 71 15.48 -1.94 1.65
C ALA A 71 15.54 -3.24 0.82
N TRP A 72 16.61 -4.03 0.98
CA TRP A 72 16.72 -5.33 0.30
C TRP A 72 15.55 -6.27 0.66
N TYR A 73 15.14 -6.28 1.93
CA TYR A 73 14.02 -7.11 2.38
C TYR A 73 12.68 -6.62 1.85
N LEU A 74 12.46 -5.30 1.79
CA LEU A 74 11.27 -4.73 1.17
C LEU A 74 11.15 -5.17 -0.30
N ASP A 75 12.25 -5.09 -1.05
CA ASP A 75 12.32 -5.55 -2.44
C ASP A 75 11.92 -7.03 -2.55
N ALA A 76 12.52 -7.89 -1.72
CA ALA A 76 12.23 -9.32 -1.69
C ALA A 76 10.77 -9.61 -1.32
N HIS A 77 10.22 -8.84 -0.39
CA HIS A 77 8.84 -8.99 0.08
C HIS A 77 7.82 -8.64 -1.01
N ILE A 78 8.01 -7.51 -1.68
CA ILE A 78 7.19 -7.08 -2.83
C ILE A 78 7.28 -8.12 -3.95
N MET A 79 8.48 -8.54 -4.34
CA MET A 79 8.67 -9.54 -5.39
C MET A 79 8.09 -10.91 -5.01
N GLY A 80 8.14 -11.31 -3.74
CA GLY A 80 7.55 -12.54 -3.25
C GLY A 80 6.02 -12.55 -3.36
N GLY A 81 5.36 -11.46 -2.93
CA GLY A 81 3.92 -11.29 -3.11
C GLY A 81 3.50 -11.21 -4.58
N TYR A 82 4.29 -10.51 -5.41
CA TYR A 82 4.06 -10.44 -6.85
C TYR A 82 4.17 -11.81 -7.52
N ARG A 83 5.22 -12.59 -7.17
CA ARG A 83 5.39 -13.97 -7.65
C ARG A 83 4.20 -14.84 -7.27
N PHE A 84 3.72 -14.74 -6.02
CA PHE A 84 2.53 -15.47 -5.59
C PHE A 84 1.31 -15.15 -6.47
N LEU A 85 1.06 -13.87 -6.76
CA LEU A 85 -0.01 -13.47 -7.68
C LEU A 85 0.21 -14.04 -9.08
N MET A 86 1.41 -13.87 -9.63
CA MET A 86 1.79 -14.33 -10.98
C MET A 86 1.58 -15.83 -11.14
N GLU A 87 1.90 -16.62 -10.12
CA GLU A 87 1.81 -18.07 -10.15
C GLU A 87 0.39 -18.61 -9.96
N ASN A 88 -0.46 -17.87 -9.25
CA ASN A 88 -1.73 -18.41 -8.76
C ASN A 88 -2.96 -17.73 -9.32
N TYR A 89 -2.87 -16.50 -9.84
CA TYR A 89 -4.01 -15.77 -10.35
C TYR A 89 -4.64 -16.49 -11.56
N GLN A 90 -5.95 -16.67 -11.49
CA GLN A 90 -6.80 -17.09 -12.60
C GLN A 90 -7.78 -15.97 -12.93
N GLU A 91 -8.23 -15.93 -14.18
CA GLU A 91 -9.19 -14.92 -14.61
C GLU A 91 -10.43 -14.89 -13.72
N GLY A 92 -10.74 -13.71 -13.18
CA GLY A 92 -11.87 -13.47 -12.30
C GLY A 92 -11.56 -13.58 -10.80
N ASP A 93 -10.40 -14.13 -10.42
CA ASP A 93 -9.97 -14.20 -9.01
C ASP A 93 -9.97 -12.82 -8.34
N LYS A 94 -10.21 -12.81 -7.03
CA LYS A 94 -10.37 -11.64 -6.20
C LYS A 94 -9.13 -11.45 -5.33
N ILE A 95 -8.35 -10.43 -5.63
CA ILE A 95 -7.11 -10.13 -4.89
C ILE A 95 -7.45 -9.25 -3.68
N CYS A 96 -7.09 -9.73 -2.49
CA CYS A 96 -7.16 -8.98 -1.25
C CYS A 96 -5.79 -8.94 -0.58
N MET A 97 -5.37 -7.75 -0.14
CA MET A 97 -4.10 -7.56 0.54
C MET A 97 -4.33 -6.97 1.93
N PHE A 98 -3.59 -7.49 2.90
CA PHE A 98 -3.64 -7.03 4.28
C PHE A 98 -2.23 -6.82 4.80
N GLY A 99 -2.04 -5.81 5.64
CA GLY A 99 -0.77 -5.68 6.32
C GLY A 99 -0.75 -4.70 7.47
N PHE A 100 0.26 -4.83 8.31
CA PHE A 100 0.50 -3.95 9.45
C PHE A 100 1.87 -3.28 9.32
N SER A 101 1.96 -1.99 9.70
CA SER A 101 3.24 -1.29 9.81
C SER A 101 3.99 -1.22 8.47
N ARG A 102 5.21 -1.77 8.42
CA ARG A 102 5.98 -1.95 7.18
C ARG A 102 5.35 -2.98 6.25
N GLY A 103 4.69 -4.01 6.77
CA GLY A 103 3.91 -4.95 5.97
C GLY A 103 2.72 -4.28 5.28
N ALA A 104 2.09 -3.29 5.92
CA ALA A 104 1.08 -2.44 5.26
C ALA A 104 1.69 -1.67 4.09
N TYR A 105 2.90 -1.12 4.26
CA TYR A 105 3.62 -0.43 3.19
C TYR A 105 3.98 -1.41 2.06
N THR A 106 4.44 -2.63 2.37
CA THR A 106 4.67 -3.70 1.39
C THR A 106 3.41 -4.03 0.59
N ALA A 107 2.26 -4.19 1.25
CA ALA A 107 0.98 -4.45 0.57
C ALA A 107 0.63 -3.34 -0.43
N ARG A 108 0.81 -2.07 -0.02
CA ARG A 108 0.58 -0.89 -0.88
C ARG A 108 1.58 -0.83 -2.04
N CYS A 109 2.85 -1.14 -1.80
CA CYS A 109 3.88 -1.20 -2.85
C CYS A 109 3.58 -2.32 -3.86
N LEU A 110 3.17 -3.50 -3.40
CA LEU A 110 2.74 -4.58 -4.27
C LEU A 110 1.56 -4.16 -5.15
N ALA A 111 0.56 -3.50 -4.56
CA ALA A 111 -0.55 -2.95 -5.31
C ALA A 111 -0.08 -1.92 -6.36
N GLY A 112 0.86 -1.02 -5.99
CA GLY A 112 1.47 -0.05 -6.91
C GLY A 112 2.27 -0.70 -8.03
N MET A 113 2.96 -1.82 -7.75
CA MET A 113 3.65 -2.60 -8.77
C MET A 113 2.67 -3.20 -9.77
N VAL A 114 1.62 -3.87 -9.29
CA VAL A 114 0.57 -4.43 -10.16
C VAL A 114 -0.12 -3.33 -10.98
N HIS A 115 -0.36 -2.16 -10.40
CA HIS A 115 -0.91 -1.00 -11.09
C HIS A 115 -0.01 -0.57 -12.27
N LYS A 116 1.26 -0.31 -11.97
CA LYS A 116 2.20 0.31 -12.91
C LYS A 116 2.68 -0.63 -14.01
N VAL A 117 3.05 -1.87 -13.67
CA VAL A 117 3.65 -2.82 -14.62
C VAL A 117 2.70 -3.93 -15.06
N GLY A 118 1.50 -4.01 -14.47
CA GLY A 118 0.58 -5.13 -14.68
C GLY A 118 1.01 -6.39 -13.93
N LEU A 119 0.21 -7.44 -14.04
CA LEU A 119 0.55 -8.77 -13.54
C LEU A 119 1.08 -9.63 -14.69
N LEU A 120 2.31 -10.14 -14.55
CA LEU A 120 2.87 -11.11 -15.49
C LEU A 120 2.04 -12.40 -15.47
N PRO A 121 1.83 -13.07 -16.62
CA PRO A 121 1.27 -14.41 -16.65
C PRO A 121 2.20 -15.43 -16.00
N ARG A 122 1.60 -16.53 -15.52
CA ARG A 122 2.32 -17.66 -14.93
C ARG A 122 3.48 -18.14 -15.81
N PHE A 123 4.56 -18.60 -15.17
CA PHE A 123 5.79 -19.13 -15.78
C PHE A 123 6.75 -18.09 -16.40
N ASN A 124 6.50 -16.80 -16.20
CA ASN A 124 7.40 -15.72 -16.67
C ASN A 124 8.35 -15.20 -15.58
N GLU A 125 8.90 -16.07 -14.74
CA GLU A 125 9.73 -15.68 -13.59
C GLU A 125 10.97 -14.84 -13.97
N GLU A 126 11.58 -15.13 -15.13
CA GLU A 126 12.72 -14.36 -15.65
C GLU A 126 12.39 -12.88 -15.85
N HIS A 127 11.12 -12.54 -16.10
CA HIS A 127 10.67 -11.16 -16.28
C HIS A 127 10.45 -10.42 -14.96
N LEU A 128 10.35 -11.12 -13.81
CA LEU A 128 10.03 -10.52 -12.51
C LEU A 128 11.02 -9.41 -12.13
N GLY A 129 12.33 -9.66 -12.29
CA GLY A 129 13.35 -8.66 -11.99
C GLY A 129 13.34 -7.46 -12.95
N PHE A 130 12.87 -7.64 -14.18
CA PHE A 130 12.67 -6.54 -15.13
C PHE A 130 11.44 -5.71 -14.78
N ALA A 131 10.33 -6.38 -14.44
CA ALA A 131 9.10 -5.75 -13.97
C ALA A 131 9.37 -4.91 -12.72
N TYR A 132 10.10 -5.44 -11.75
CA TYR A 132 10.46 -4.72 -10.52
C TYR A 132 11.30 -3.47 -10.81
N ARG A 133 12.32 -3.55 -11.67
CA ARG A 133 13.12 -2.38 -12.05
C ARG A 133 12.30 -1.29 -12.75
N LYS A 134 11.35 -1.67 -13.59
CA LYS A 134 10.43 -0.72 -14.24
C LYS A 134 9.46 -0.10 -13.23
N TYR A 135 9.03 -0.88 -12.24
CA TYR A 135 8.23 -0.38 -11.14
C TYR A 135 8.96 0.75 -10.39
N LEU A 136 10.24 0.55 -10.05
CA LEU A 136 11.07 1.54 -9.35
C LEU A 136 11.40 2.83 -10.14
N ASP A 137 11.21 2.87 -11.45
CA ASP A 137 11.59 4.05 -12.27
C ASP A 137 10.42 5.03 -12.43
N HIS A 138 10.33 6.05 -11.55
CA HIS A 138 9.25 7.06 -11.57
C HIS A 138 9.48 8.21 -12.55
N THR A 139 10.57 8.17 -13.32
CA THR A 139 10.81 9.21 -14.32
C THR A 139 9.70 9.20 -15.38
N PRO A 140 9.43 10.34 -16.06
CA PRO A 140 8.48 10.36 -17.18
C PRO A 140 8.80 9.31 -18.25
N LYS A 141 10.09 9.07 -18.52
CA LYS A 141 10.53 8.00 -19.43
C LYS A 141 10.24 6.61 -18.85
N GLY A 142 10.54 6.40 -17.57
CA GLY A 142 10.26 5.16 -16.85
C GLY A 142 8.78 4.76 -16.88
N ARG A 143 7.88 5.73 -16.72
CA ARG A 143 6.42 5.52 -16.84
C ARG A 143 6.01 5.02 -18.22
N LYS A 144 6.45 5.70 -19.29
CA LYS A 144 6.19 5.26 -20.68
C LYS A 144 6.73 3.85 -20.94
N VAL A 145 7.94 3.56 -20.46
CA VAL A 145 8.57 2.25 -20.61
C VAL A 145 7.83 1.17 -19.81
N ALA A 146 7.29 1.50 -18.64
CA ALA A 146 6.48 0.60 -17.82
C ALA A 146 5.14 0.30 -18.49
N GLN A 147 4.48 1.29 -19.10
CA GLN A 147 3.23 1.11 -19.85
C GLN A 147 3.44 0.22 -21.09
N ALA A 148 4.50 0.47 -21.87
CA ALA A 148 4.86 -0.40 -23.00
C ALA A 148 5.13 -1.84 -22.54
N PHE A 149 5.80 -2.02 -21.40
CA PHE A 149 6.02 -3.34 -20.80
C PHE A 149 4.71 -4.00 -20.35
N LYS A 150 3.82 -3.25 -19.68
CA LYS A 150 2.50 -3.71 -19.25
C LYS A 150 1.69 -4.21 -20.45
N ARG A 151 1.63 -3.44 -21.54
CA ARG A 151 0.95 -3.81 -22.79
C ARG A 151 1.55 -5.05 -23.47
N ALA A 152 2.87 -5.22 -23.42
CA ALA A 152 3.55 -6.30 -24.12
C ALA A 152 3.54 -7.63 -23.36
N PHE A 153 3.69 -7.60 -22.03
CA PHE A 153 4.02 -8.80 -21.26
C PHE A 153 3.03 -9.12 -20.13
N SER A 154 2.17 -8.17 -19.77
CA SER A 154 1.34 -8.28 -18.56
C SER A 154 -0.14 -8.23 -18.87
N ILE A 155 -0.93 -8.69 -17.91
CA ILE A 155 -2.37 -8.51 -17.87
C ILE A 155 -2.74 -7.49 -16.80
N SER A 156 -3.81 -6.73 -17.05
CA SER A 156 -4.38 -5.82 -16.05
C SER A 156 -5.29 -6.64 -15.12
N VAL A 157 -5.07 -6.53 -13.81
CA VAL A 157 -5.90 -7.20 -12.80
C VAL A 157 -6.34 -6.19 -11.74
N PRO A 158 -7.64 -6.15 -11.38
CA PRO A 158 -8.11 -5.28 -10.31
C PRO A 158 -7.74 -5.86 -8.94
N ILE A 159 -7.52 -4.98 -7.96
CA ILE A 159 -7.37 -5.35 -6.56
C ILE A 159 -8.68 -4.99 -5.87
N GLU A 160 -9.32 -5.97 -5.27
CA GLU A 160 -10.67 -5.79 -4.76
C GLU A 160 -10.68 -5.13 -3.40
N PHE A 161 -9.70 -5.44 -2.55
CA PHE A 161 -9.62 -4.93 -1.19
C PHE A 161 -8.17 -4.81 -0.71
N VAL A 162 -7.82 -3.66 -0.12
CA VAL A 162 -6.58 -3.48 0.65
C VAL A 162 -6.94 -2.99 2.04
N GLY A 163 -6.62 -3.78 3.05
CA GLY A 163 -6.88 -3.48 4.46
C GLY A 163 -5.58 -3.36 5.25
N VAL A 164 -5.27 -2.16 5.76
CA VAL A 164 -4.00 -1.91 6.42
C VAL A 164 -4.17 -1.37 7.84
N TRP A 165 -3.28 -1.80 8.73
CA TRP A 165 -3.11 -1.25 10.08
C TRP A 165 -1.85 -0.38 10.12
N ASP A 166 -2.06 0.87 10.50
CA ASP A 166 -1.08 1.91 10.79
C ASP A 166 0.16 1.89 9.88
N THR A 167 -0.05 2.18 8.60
CA THR A 167 1.00 2.16 7.58
C THR A 167 2.11 3.14 7.96
N VAL A 168 3.33 2.63 8.09
CA VAL A 168 4.54 3.43 8.25
C VAL A 168 5.48 3.14 7.09
N ALA A 169 5.81 4.18 6.33
CA ALA A 169 6.93 4.11 5.39
C ALA A 169 8.23 4.06 6.20
N SER A 170 9.22 3.27 5.75
CA SER A 170 10.48 3.16 6.48
C SER A 170 11.17 4.53 6.52
N VAL A 171 11.58 4.91 7.72
CA VAL A 171 12.12 6.24 8.07
C VAL A 171 13.63 6.21 8.02
N GLY A 172 14.21 7.17 7.30
CA GLY A 172 15.65 7.36 7.22
C GLY A 172 16.00 8.41 6.16
N TRP A 173 17.23 8.91 6.21
CA TRP A 173 17.74 9.97 5.32
C TRP A 173 17.86 9.53 3.85
N THR A 174 17.68 8.23 3.56
CA THR A 174 17.97 7.61 2.25
C THR A 174 16.83 6.76 1.68
N PHE A 175 15.66 6.72 2.31
CA PHE A 175 14.57 5.87 1.79
C PHE A 175 13.81 6.59 0.67
N LYS A 176 13.74 5.93 -0.49
CA LYS A 176 12.93 6.37 -1.61
C LYS A 176 11.52 5.86 -1.39
N HIS A 177 10.58 6.79 -1.42
CA HIS A 177 9.17 6.50 -1.58
C HIS A 177 8.96 5.74 -2.89
N LEU A 178 8.19 4.65 -2.80
CA LEU A 178 7.84 3.84 -3.95
C LEU A 178 6.54 4.40 -4.55
N PRO A 179 6.26 4.18 -5.84
CA PRO A 179 5.18 4.88 -6.51
C PRO A 179 3.86 4.19 -6.24
N PHE A 180 2.79 4.97 -6.32
CA PHE A 180 1.40 4.51 -6.23
C PHE A 180 1.10 3.77 -4.93
N THR A 181 1.77 4.14 -3.83
CA THR A 181 1.48 3.55 -2.53
C THR A 181 0.28 4.23 -1.88
N ASP A 182 0.08 5.52 -2.11
CA ASP A 182 -1.02 6.35 -1.58
C ASP A 182 -2.11 6.70 -2.59
N SER A 183 -1.88 6.39 -3.87
CA SER A 183 -2.72 6.77 -4.99
C SER A 183 -2.70 5.64 -6.00
N ASN A 184 -3.74 4.80 -5.99
CA ASN A 184 -3.79 3.63 -6.86
C ASN A 184 -5.23 3.34 -7.31
N THR A 185 -5.47 3.50 -8.59
CA THR A 185 -6.81 3.36 -9.18
C THR A 185 -7.24 1.93 -9.45
N ILE A 186 -6.35 0.92 -9.38
CA ILE A 186 -6.78 -0.49 -9.55
C ILE A 186 -7.32 -1.08 -8.24
N ILE A 187 -7.14 -0.38 -7.11
CA ILE A 187 -7.71 -0.74 -5.83
C ILE A 187 -9.15 -0.25 -5.78
N ARG A 188 -10.10 -1.17 -5.60
CA ARG A 188 -11.52 -0.83 -5.49
C ARG A 188 -11.89 -0.32 -4.10
N ARG A 189 -11.35 -0.95 -3.06
CA ARG A 189 -11.64 -0.65 -1.66
C ARG A 189 -10.35 -0.56 -0.87
N PHE A 190 -10.13 0.57 -0.21
CA PHE A 190 -9.01 0.79 0.69
C PHE A 190 -9.52 1.09 2.10
N ARG A 191 -9.00 0.38 3.09
CA ARG A 191 -9.33 0.54 4.51
C ARG A 191 -8.07 0.69 5.32
N HIS A 192 -7.99 1.76 6.12
CA HIS A 192 -6.81 2.07 6.91
C HIS A 192 -7.18 2.36 8.36
N ALA A 193 -6.70 1.54 9.28
CA ALA A 193 -6.79 1.78 10.71
C ALA A 193 -5.55 2.54 11.19
N LEU A 194 -5.72 3.79 11.63
CA LEU A 194 -4.62 4.69 12.04
C LEU A 194 -4.52 4.78 13.57
N ALA A 195 -3.29 4.74 14.11
CA ALA A 195 -3.04 4.97 15.53
C ALA A 195 -3.06 6.46 15.88
N LEU A 196 -3.86 6.84 16.89
CA LEU A 196 -3.99 8.23 17.31
C LEU A 196 -2.87 8.68 18.27
N ASP A 197 -2.47 7.81 19.20
CA ASP A 197 -1.55 8.14 20.30
C ASP A 197 -0.07 7.79 19.98
N GLU A 198 0.28 7.51 18.72
CA GLU A 198 1.66 7.24 18.33
C GLU A 198 2.45 8.54 18.15
N HIS A 199 3.59 8.64 18.84
CA HIS A 199 4.38 9.88 18.92
C HIS A 199 5.80 9.75 18.40
N ARG A 200 6.28 8.53 18.08
CA ARG A 200 7.63 8.33 17.59
C ARG A 200 7.77 8.93 16.19
N VAL A 201 8.84 9.70 16.00
CA VAL A 201 9.17 10.32 14.70
C VAL A 201 9.32 9.30 13.58
N GLU A 202 9.72 8.10 13.95
CA GLU A 202 9.90 6.98 13.04
C GLU A 202 8.60 6.31 12.57
N PHE A 203 7.46 6.67 13.18
CA PHE A 203 6.17 6.05 12.94
C PHE A 203 5.16 7.11 12.46
N MET A 204 5.59 7.98 11.56
CA MET A 204 4.70 8.93 10.89
C MET A 204 3.69 8.17 10.03
N PRO A 205 2.40 8.55 10.10
CA PRO A 205 1.38 7.89 9.31
C PRO A 205 1.57 8.18 7.83
N ASN A 206 1.33 7.19 6.98
CA ASN A 206 1.21 7.36 5.53
C ASN A 206 -0.29 7.33 5.15
N PRO A 207 -1.01 8.47 5.15
CA PRO A 207 -2.42 8.50 4.78
C PRO A 207 -2.64 8.22 3.27
N TRP A 208 -3.88 8.03 2.87
CA TRP A 208 -4.24 7.94 1.47
C TRP A 208 -4.22 9.32 0.81
N HIS A 209 -3.81 9.39 -0.45
CA HIS A 209 -3.70 10.64 -1.19
C HIS A 209 -5.07 11.30 -1.39
N VAL A 210 -5.18 12.57 -1.03
CA VAL A 210 -6.35 13.42 -1.30
C VAL A 210 -6.16 14.12 -2.64
N PRO A 211 -6.98 13.84 -3.67
CA PRO A 211 -6.85 14.49 -4.96
C PRO A 211 -6.99 16.02 -4.85
N SER A 212 -6.11 16.75 -5.51
CA SER A 212 -6.18 18.21 -5.59
C SER A 212 -6.57 18.70 -6.99
N LYS A 213 -7.13 19.91 -7.03
CA LYS A 213 -7.42 20.63 -8.27
C LYS A 213 -6.29 21.55 -8.70
N ASP A 214 -5.34 21.84 -7.81
CA ASP A 214 -4.19 22.69 -8.14
C ASP A 214 -3.18 21.87 -8.97
N PRO A 215 -2.80 22.31 -10.19
CA PRO A 215 -1.83 21.62 -11.05
C PRO A 215 -0.43 21.45 -10.45
N ASN A 216 -0.08 22.20 -9.40
CA ASN A 216 1.21 22.07 -8.70
C ASN A 216 1.11 21.25 -7.40
N ALA A 217 -0.07 20.75 -7.04
CA ALA A 217 -0.28 20.02 -5.79
C ALA A 217 0.63 18.79 -5.61
N ALA A 218 1.07 18.19 -6.73
CA ALA A 218 1.95 17.02 -6.77
C ALA A 218 3.45 17.36 -6.83
N GLU A 219 3.86 18.63 -6.87
CA GLU A 219 5.28 19.00 -7.06
C GLU A 219 6.19 18.44 -5.96
N HIS A 220 5.65 18.30 -4.75
CA HIS A 220 6.35 17.73 -3.60
C HIS A 220 5.83 16.35 -3.20
N ASP A 221 5.08 15.69 -4.08
CA ASP A 221 4.61 14.33 -3.88
C ASP A 221 5.82 13.38 -3.78
N PRO A 222 6.05 12.75 -2.62
CA PRO A 222 7.19 11.86 -2.44
C PRO A 222 7.09 10.59 -3.31
N ASP A 223 5.88 10.12 -3.64
CA ASP A 223 5.62 8.90 -4.42
C ASP A 223 5.55 9.19 -5.94
N SER A 224 5.38 10.47 -6.33
CA SER A 224 5.14 10.90 -7.72
C SER A 224 3.95 10.19 -8.39
N GLY A 225 2.99 9.73 -7.60
CA GLY A 225 1.82 8.94 -7.99
C GLY A 225 0.51 9.73 -8.06
N THR A 226 0.51 10.97 -7.55
CA THR A 226 -0.66 11.85 -7.45
C THR A 226 -1.33 12.05 -8.82
N ALA A 227 -2.59 11.64 -8.92
CA ALA A 227 -3.42 11.93 -10.08
C ALA A 227 -3.97 13.37 -9.97
N MET A 228 -3.66 14.20 -10.96
CA MET A 228 -4.19 15.56 -11.06
C MET A 228 -5.61 15.52 -11.63
N ILE A 229 -6.54 16.25 -11.03
CA ILE A 229 -7.88 16.43 -11.65
C ILE A 229 -7.72 17.36 -12.85
N SER A 230 -7.38 16.78 -14.01
CA SER A 230 -7.41 17.47 -15.30
C SER A 230 -8.87 17.82 -15.62
N THR A 231 -9.17 19.11 -15.82
CA THR A 231 -10.47 19.54 -16.37
C THR A 231 -10.67 18.81 -17.70
N ALA A 232 -11.65 17.90 -17.73
CA ALA A 232 -11.96 17.05 -18.87
C ALA A 232 -12.01 17.84 -20.19
N HIS A 233 -10.92 17.82 -20.95
CA HIS A 233 -11.01 18.16 -22.36
C HIS A 233 -11.76 17.02 -23.05
N LYS A 234 -12.99 17.30 -23.47
CA LYS A 234 -13.75 16.45 -24.40
C LYS A 234 -12.92 16.26 -25.67
N SER A 235 -12.13 15.19 -25.73
CA SER A 235 -11.51 14.75 -26.98
C SER A 235 -12.60 14.18 -27.87
N ARG A 236 -12.80 14.80 -29.04
CA ARG A 236 -13.59 14.22 -30.13
C ARG A 236 -12.89 12.94 -30.57
N LEU A 237 -13.50 11.78 -30.30
CA LEU A 237 -13.07 10.50 -30.87
C LEU A 237 -13.13 10.57 -32.41
N PRO A 238 -12.09 10.18 -33.16
CA PRO A 238 -12.27 9.70 -34.51
C PRO A 238 -12.95 8.32 -34.41
N GLY A 239 -14.11 8.20 -35.02
CA GLY A 239 -14.87 6.96 -34.99
C GLY A 239 -14.14 5.79 -35.66
N THR A 240 -14.61 4.60 -35.29
CA THR A 240 -14.45 3.30 -35.96
C THR A 240 -13.37 2.37 -35.39
N VAL A 241 -13.79 1.58 -34.40
CA VAL A 241 -13.22 0.28 -34.08
C VAL A 241 -13.46 -0.67 -35.28
N ARG A 242 -12.38 -1.20 -35.88
CA ARG A 242 -12.47 -2.37 -36.78
C ARG A 242 -11.20 -3.22 -36.67
N GLY A 243 -11.37 -4.41 -36.10
CA GLY A 243 -10.71 -5.66 -36.51
C GLY A 243 -9.20 -5.79 -36.27
N TRP A 244 -8.85 -6.76 -35.42
CA TRP A 244 -7.51 -7.23 -35.05
C TRP A 244 -6.61 -7.80 -36.19
N LEU A 245 -6.78 -7.40 -37.45
CA LEU A 245 -6.04 -8.01 -38.59
C LEU A 245 -5.72 -7.08 -39.78
N SER A 246 -5.64 -5.77 -39.60
CA SER A 246 -5.21 -4.86 -40.69
C SER A 246 -3.86 -4.21 -40.41
N PHE A 247 -2.78 -4.89 -40.81
CA PHE A 247 -1.51 -4.22 -41.03
C PHE A 247 -1.60 -3.33 -42.29
N PRO A 248 -0.97 -2.14 -42.30
CA PRO A 248 -0.73 -1.41 -43.54
C PRO A 248 -0.02 -2.35 -44.54
N LYS A 249 -0.44 -2.36 -45.82
CA LYS A 249 0.10 -3.28 -46.85
C LYS A 249 1.64 -3.27 -46.95
N GLN A 250 2.27 -2.16 -46.56
CA GLN A 250 3.73 -2.02 -46.52
C GLN A 250 4.38 -2.82 -45.38
N VAL A 251 3.73 -2.98 -44.22
CA VAL A 251 4.28 -3.70 -43.05
C VAL A 251 4.18 -5.22 -43.25
N PHE A 252 3.09 -5.70 -43.85
CA PHE A 252 2.90 -7.14 -44.13
C PHE A 252 3.95 -7.69 -45.10
N ARG A 253 4.38 -6.87 -46.07
CA ARG A 253 5.37 -7.29 -47.08
C ARG A 253 6.78 -7.39 -46.51
N THR A 254 7.11 -6.57 -45.52
CA THR A 254 8.41 -6.57 -44.83
C THR A 254 8.53 -7.70 -43.81
N LEU A 255 7.44 -8.08 -43.15
CA LEU A 255 7.46 -9.07 -42.05
C LEU A 255 7.48 -10.53 -42.52
N PHE A 256 6.99 -10.82 -43.74
CA PHE A 256 6.77 -12.18 -44.22
C PHE A 256 7.69 -12.62 -45.37
N MET A 257 8.81 -11.91 -45.61
CA MET A 257 9.90 -12.24 -46.57
C MET A 257 9.63 -13.49 -47.43
N LEU A 258 8.78 -13.34 -48.44
CA LEU A 258 8.64 -14.27 -49.56
C LEU A 258 9.20 -13.54 -50.76
N ASP A 259 10.50 -13.69 -51.00
CA ASP A 259 11.12 -13.26 -52.24
C ASP A 259 11.36 -14.50 -53.13
N PRO A 260 11.05 -14.45 -54.44
CA PRO A 260 11.62 -15.39 -55.36
C PRO A 260 13.10 -15.03 -55.59
N VAL A 261 13.91 -16.08 -55.60
CA VAL A 261 15.34 -16.12 -55.91
C VAL A 261 15.67 -15.37 -57.21
N ASP A 262 16.64 -14.44 -57.19
CA ASP A 262 17.92 -14.57 -57.92
C ASP A 262 18.88 -13.37 -57.77
N ALA A 263 20.16 -13.74 -57.57
CA ALA A 263 21.43 -13.11 -57.96
C ALA A 263 21.77 -11.63 -57.63
N GLY A 264 22.79 -11.47 -56.79
CA GLY A 264 23.98 -10.69 -57.12
C GLY A 264 24.23 -9.39 -56.34
N GLY A 265 25.41 -9.30 -55.73
CA GLY A 265 26.09 -8.03 -55.45
C GLY A 265 26.34 -7.71 -53.97
N ASP A 266 27.62 -7.59 -53.63
CA ASP A 266 28.15 -7.16 -52.35
C ASP A 266 27.67 -5.75 -51.96
N ASP A 267 27.19 -5.56 -50.72
CA ASP A 267 27.60 -4.41 -49.90
C ASP A 267 27.15 -4.56 -48.43
N ALA A 268 28.10 -4.39 -47.52
CA ALA A 268 27.86 -4.36 -46.09
C ALA A 268 27.33 -2.98 -45.68
N SER A 269 26.05 -2.89 -45.32
CA SER A 269 25.51 -1.74 -44.59
C SER A 269 24.73 -2.18 -43.34
N VAL A 270 25.22 -1.73 -42.20
CA VAL A 270 24.63 -1.89 -40.88
C VAL A 270 23.30 -1.13 -40.85
N PHE A 271 22.18 -1.85 -40.87
CA PHE A 271 20.86 -1.27 -40.62
C PHE A 271 20.73 -0.91 -39.14
N MET A 272 20.92 0.37 -38.80
CA MET A 272 20.38 0.94 -37.57
C MET A 272 18.85 0.93 -37.65
N LEU A 273 18.21 0.00 -36.94
CA LEU A 273 16.77 0.04 -36.71
C LEU A 273 16.44 1.25 -35.81
N HIS A 274 15.83 2.26 -36.40
CA HIS A 274 15.14 3.30 -35.63
C HIS A 274 13.88 2.70 -34.98
N PRO A 275 13.57 3.02 -33.71
CA PRO A 275 12.35 2.54 -33.08
C PRO A 275 11.12 3.01 -33.87
N VAL A 276 10.23 2.08 -34.17
CA VAL A 276 8.93 2.37 -34.79
C VAL A 276 8.11 3.13 -33.75
N ASP A 277 7.80 4.38 -34.05
CA ASP A 277 6.97 5.24 -33.21
C ASP A 277 5.54 4.68 -33.21
N ALA A 278 5.18 3.97 -32.15
CA ALA A 278 3.86 3.39 -31.95
C ALA A 278 2.92 4.52 -31.48
N GLY A 279 2.50 5.35 -32.44
CA GLY A 279 1.79 6.62 -32.24
C GLY A 279 0.66 6.62 -31.22
N GLY A 280 1.01 6.86 -29.96
CA GLY A 280 0.15 7.35 -28.90
C GLY A 280 0.55 8.79 -28.57
N ASP A 281 -0.43 9.64 -28.29
CA ASP A 281 -0.17 10.95 -27.70
C ASP A 281 0.30 10.72 -26.24
N ASP A 282 1.61 10.66 -26.03
CA ASP A 282 2.22 10.20 -24.78
C ASP A 282 2.28 11.29 -23.68
N THR A 283 1.17 11.96 -23.43
CA THR A 283 1.01 12.84 -22.26
C THR A 283 0.66 12.00 -21.03
N LEU A 284 1.14 12.42 -19.85
CA LEU A 284 0.82 11.77 -18.56
C LEU A 284 -0.70 11.68 -18.30
N ASP A 285 -1.47 12.56 -18.92
CA ASP A 285 -2.93 12.56 -18.87
C ASP A 285 -3.53 11.29 -19.52
N ASN A 286 -2.88 10.68 -20.52
CA ASN A 286 -3.37 9.46 -21.14
C ASN A 286 -3.17 8.21 -20.28
N ASP A 287 -2.15 8.17 -19.41
CA ASP A 287 -1.97 7.09 -18.44
C ASP A 287 -3.17 7.02 -17.49
N THR A 288 -3.62 8.19 -17.00
CA THR A 288 -4.82 8.26 -16.17
C THR A 288 -6.06 7.84 -16.94
N LYS A 289 -6.22 8.24 -18.22
CA LYS A 289 -7.40 7.87 -19.03
C LYS A 289 -7.51 6.37 -19.32
N GLU A 290 -6.42 5.68 -19.68
CA GLU A 290 -6.46 4.23 -19.90
C GLU A 290 -6.79 3.48 -18.59
N ASP A 291 -6.21 3.90 -17.47
CA ASP A 291 -6.52 3.31 -16.17
C ASP A 291 -7.94 3.67 -15.68
N PHE A 292 -8.44 4.88 -15.98
CA PHE A 292 -9.81 5.33 -15.72
C PHE A 292 -10.85 4.65 -16.62
N GLU A 293 -10.50 4.25 -17.85
CA GLU A 293 -11.35 3.48 -18.76
C GLU A 293 -11.43 2.00 -18.35
N TYR A 294 -10.39 1.46 -17.70
CA TYR A 294 -10.36 0.08 -17.19
C TYR A 294 -11.12 -0.10 -15.87
N HIS A 295 -11.24 0.97 -15.08
CA HIS A 295 -12.34 1.08 -14.12
C HIS A 295 -13.59 1.57 -14.84
N PHE A 296 -14.78 1.16 -14.42
CA PHE A 296 -16.04 1.67 -14.98
C PHE A 296 -16.30 3.14 -14.59
N GLY A 297 -15.26 3.99 -14.54
CA GLY A 297 -15.30 5.37 -14.05
C GLY A 297 -15.49 5.52 -12.54
N VAL A 298 -15.23 4.47 -11.75
CA VAL A 298 -15.47 4.49 -10.29
C VAL A 298 -14.16 4.74 -9.54
N PRO A 299 -14.05 5.81 -8.74
CA PRO A 299 -12.88 6.05 -7.90
C PRO A 299 -12.75 4.99 -6.80
N THR A 300 -11.53 4.79 -6.29
CA THR A 300 -11.27 3.94 -5.12
C THR A 300 -12.13 4.40 -3.94
N ASP A 301 -12.87 3.48 -3.34
CA ASP A 301 -13.59 3.76 -2.10
C ASP A 301 -12.64 3.62 -0.91
N VAL A 302 -12.22 4.76 -0.38
CA VAL A 302 -11.21 4.92 0.66
C VAL A 302 -11.88 5.24 1.98
N GLN A 303 -11.48 4.55 3.05
CA GLN A 303 -11.86 4.91 4.40
C GLN A 303 -10.66 4.78 5.35
N GLU A 304 -10.28 5.90 5.95
CA GLU A 304 -9.25 5.96 6.99
C GLU A 304 -9.92 6.26 8.33
N VAL A 305 -9.66 5.44 9.34
CA VAL A 305 -10.30 5.51 10.65
C VAL A 305 -9.24 5.55 11.74
N TRP A 306 -9.33 6.55 12.61
CA TRP A 306 -8.42 6.73 13.74
C TRP A 306 -8.90 5.93 14.96
N PHE A 307 -8.00 5.13 15.53
CA PHE A 307 -8.22 4.28 16.70
C PHE A 307 -7.41 4.79 17.90
N ALA A 308 -7.88 4.45 19.10
CA ALA A 308 -7.18 4.81 20.34
C ALA A 308 -5.97 3.90 20.52
N GLY A 309 -4.87 4.44 21.06
CA GLY A 309 -3.63 3.71 21.29
C GLY A 309 -2.50 4.07 20.32
N CYS A 310 -1.32 3.54 20.62
CA CYS A 310 -0.10 3.70 19.82
C CYS A 310 -0.05 2.67 18.67
N HIS A 311 1.04 2.65 17.90
CA HIS A 311 1.19 1.82 16.69
C HIS A 311 0.81 0.34 16.89
N ALA A 312 1.38 -0.31 17.90
CA ALA A 312 1.12 -1.72 18.21
C ALA A 312 -0.22 -1.93 18.94
N ASP A 313 -0.81 -0.87 19.50
CA ASP A 313 -2.17 -0.94 20.04
C ASP A 313 -3.21 -0.96 18.92
N VAL A 314 -2.89 -0.51 17.71
CA VAL A 314 -3.79 -0.63 16.54
C VAL A 314 -3.44 -1.84 15.68
N GLY A 315 -2.17 -2.17 15.56
CA GLY A 315 -1.71 -3.32 14.77
C GLY A 315 -1.61 -4.65 15.49
N GLY A 316 -1.69 -4.67 16.83
CA GLY A 316 -1.38 -5.85 17.64
C GLY A 316 0.13 -6.00 17.89
N GLY A 317 0.53 -7.10 18.54
CA GLY A 317 1.94 -7.40 18.84
C GLY A 317 2.51 -6.75 20.12
N SER A 318 1.66 -6.20 20.98
CA SER A 318 2.07 -5.46 22.20
C SER A 318 1.64 -6.08 23.52
N THR A 319 0.79 -7.10 23.46
CA THR A 319 0.12 -7.70 24.60
C THR A 319 0.08 -9.19 24.43
N GLN A 320 0.35 -9.93 25.51
CA GLN A 320 0.24 -11.38 25.54
C GLN A 320 -1.09 -11.86 25.01
N ASN A 321 -1.03 -12.92 24.19
CA ASN A 321 -2.19 -13.58 23.58
C ASN A 321 -3.22 -14.07 24.62
N ASN A 322 -2.81 -14.21 25.88
CA ASN A 322 -3.69 -14.57 26.99
C ASN A 322 -4.58 -13.39 27.48
N ASN A 323 -4.30 -12.15 27.10
CA ASN A 323 -5.10 -11.01 27.50
C ASN A 323 -6.36 -10.93 26.63
N ILE A 324 -7.53 -10.96 27.28
CA ILE A 324 -8.82 -10.86 26.58
C ILE A 324 -9.05 -9.42 26.08
N HIS A 325 -8.73 -8.43 26.92
CA HIS A 325 -8.98 -7.03 26.65
C HIS A 325 -7.71 -6.30 26.21
N THR A 326 -7.69 -5.86 24.96
CA THR A 326 -6.55 -5.15 24.37
C THR A 326 -7.05 -4.02 23.47
N LEU A 327 -6.25 -2.96 23.33
CA LEU A 327 -6.56 -1.85 22.42
C LEU A 327 -6.52 -2.26 20.93
N ALA A 328 -5.94 -3.43 20.62
CA ALA A 328 -5.85 -3.96 19.27
C ALA A 328 -7.12 -4.67 18.80
N ASN A 329 -8.01 -5.06 19.73
CA ASN A 329 -9.27 -5.72 19.39
C ASN A 329 -10.19 -4.82 18.53
N PRO A 330 -10.46 -3.55 18.88
CA PRO A 330 -11.32 -2.67 18.08
C PRO A 330 -10.93 -2.55 16.61
N SER A 331 -9.64 -2.38 16.31
CA SER A 331 -9.16 -2.23 14.92
C SER A 331 -9.21 -3.53 14.14
N LEU A 332 -9.01 -4.68 14.79
CA LEU A 332 -9.20 -6.00 14.17
C LEU A 332 -10.68 -6.26 13.86
N GLN A 333 -11.56 -6.02 14.83
CA GLN A 333 -13.02 -6.17 14.67
C GLN A 333 -13.55 -5.29 13.54
N TRP A 334 -13.13 -4.02 13.51
CA TRP A 334 -13.50 -3.10 12.43
C TRP A 334 -13.02 -3.61 11.08
N MET A 335 -11.76 -4.03 10.95
CA MET A 335 -11.23 -4.54 9.67
C MET A 335 -12.00 -5.77 9.19
N VAL A 336 -12.29 -6.73 10.08
CA VAL A 336 -13.09 -7.91 9.74
C VAL A 336 -14.51 -7.52 9.32
N SER A 337 -15.13 -6.55 10.01
CA SER A 337 -16.44 -6.02 9.64
C SER A 337 -16.43 -5.44 8.22
N GLU A 338 -15.40 -4.67 7.87
CA GLU A 338 -15.24 -4.11 6.52
C GLU A 338 -15.01 -5.19 5.46
N VAL A 339 -14.24 -6.24 5.77
CA VAL A 339 -14.08 -7.39 4.89
C VAL A 339 -15.40 -8.12 4.67
N LEU A 340 -16.18 -8.37 5.73
CA LEU A 340 -17.48 -9.03 5.61
C LEU A 340 -18.48 -8.22 4.78
N LYS A 341 -18.46 -6.89 4.87
CA LYS A 341 -19.34 -5.99 4.09
C LYS A 341 -18.92 -5.87 2.62
N HIS A 342 -17.62 -5.75 2.36
CA HIS A 342 -17.11 -5.29 1.06
C HIS A 342 -16.31 -6.35 0.29
N ALA A 343 -15.87 -7.41 0.96
CA ALA A 343 -15.13 -8.53 0.38
C ALA A 343 -15.68 -9.89 0.85
N PRO A 344 -16.99 -10.19 0.63
CA PRO A 344 -17.65 -11.39 1.17
C PRO A 344 -17.13 -12.72 0.61
N TYR A 345 -16.27 -12.67 -0.41
CA TYR A 345 -15.56 -13.82 -0.96
C TYR A 345 -14.31 -14.20 -0.16
N VAL A 346 -13.84 -13.34 0.76
CA VAL A 346 -12.86 -13.72 1.78
C VAL A 346 -13.56 -14.61 2.79
N LEU A 347 -13.10 -15.84 2.89
CA LEU A 347 -13.70 -16.89 3.70
C LEU A 347 -12.99 -16.98 5.05
N PHE A 348 -13.76 -16.92 6.11
CA PHE A 348 -13.31 -17.20 7.48
C PHE A 348 -13.72 -18.62 7.88
N ARG A 349 -13.00 -19.21 8.84
CA ARG A 349 -13.39 -20.50 9.43
C ARG A 349 -14.73 -20.36 10.15
N PRO A 350 -15.59 -21.40 10.18
CA PRO A 350 -16.85 -21.34 10.92
C PRO A 350 -16.69 -21.03 12.42
N ASP A 351 -15.54 -21.42 13.00
CA ASP A 351 -15.20 -21.21 14.41
C ASP A 351 -14.31 -19.99 14.65
N ALA A 352 -13.94 -19.24 13.61
CA ALA A 352 -12.96 -18.16 13.68
C ALA A 352 -13.27 -17.13 14.77
N PHE A 353 -14.54 -16.78 14.91
CA PHE A 353 -15.00 -15.74 15.83
C PHE A 353 -15.49 -16.29 17.19
N THR A 354 -15.39 -17.60 17.39
CA THR A 354 -15.84 -18.26 18.64
C THR A 354 -14.71 -18.48 19.64
N TYR A 355 -13.48 -18.69 19.16
CA TYR A 355 -12.32 -18.98 20.02
C TYR A 355 -11.32 -17.83 20.11
N ASP A 356 -11.22 -16.95 19.09
CA ASP A 356 -10.35 -15.78 19.17
C ASP A 356 -10.95 -14.76 20.15
N ARG A 357 -10.13 -14.40 21.15
CA ARG A 357 -10.54 -13.56 22.26
C ARG A 357 -10.93 -12.15 21.82
N ALA A 358 -10.44 -11.62 20.69
CA ALA A 358 -10.93 -10.35 20.13
C ALA A 358 -12.42 -10.43 19.83
N PHE A 359 -12.88 -11.54 19.26
CA PHE A 359 -14.29 -11.65 18.88
C PHE A 359 -15.14 -12.13 20.05
N SER A 360 -14.52 -12.74 21.07
CA SER A 360 -15.18 -12.96 22.35
C SER A 360 -15.59 -11.64 23.03
N THR A 361 -14.79 -10.57 22.95
CA THR A 361 -15.20 -9.26 23.50
C THR A 361 -16.37 -8.64 22.72
N TYR A 362 -16.47 -8.92 21.41
CA TYR A 362 -17.63 -8.56 20.59
C TYR A 362 -18.92 -9.20 21.12
N THR A 363 -18.87 -10.48 21.53
CA THR A 363 -20.03 -11.16 22.14
C THR A 363 -20.37 -10.69 23.55
N GLN A 364 -19.40 -10.11 24.27
CA GLN A 364 -19.58 -9.59 25.63
C GLN A 364 -20.13 -8.16 25.66
N ASN A 365 -20.14 -7.47 24.51
CA ASN A 365 -20.73 -6.14 24.34
C ASN A 365 -20.19 -5.08 25.33
N ASP A 366 -18.93 -5.21 25.74
CA ASP A 366 -18.22 -4.24 26.59
C ASP A 366 -17.06 -3.56 25.84
N PRO A 367 -17.36 -2.63 24.91
CA PRO A 367 -16.33 -1.92 24.15
C PRO A 367 -15.47 -0.98 25.02
N LYS A 368 -15.89 -0.72 26.27
CA LYS A 368 -15.16 0.18 27.18
C LYS A 368 -13.92 -0.48 27.75
N THR A 369 -13.95 -1.79 28.04
CA THR A 369 -12.79 -2.49 28.60
C THR A 369 -11.62 -2.46 27.64
N ASP A 370 -11.88 -2.76 26.35
CA ASP A 370 -10.87 -2.76 25.29
C ASP A 370 -10.35 -1.34 25.06
N ALA A 371 -11.24 -0.35 24.94
CA ALA A 371 -10.85 1.05 24.76
C ALA A 371 -10.05 1.61 25.96
N ASN A 372 -10.26 1.10 27.18
CA ASN A 372 -9.58 1.57 28.39
C ASN A 372 -8.35 0.72 28.77
N ALA A 373 -7.99 -0.30 27.99
CA ALA A 373 -6.81 -1.12 28.25
C ALA A 373 -5.50 -0.30 28.24
N PRO A 374 -4.43 -0.71 28.94
CA PRO A 374 -3.20 0.08 29.02
C PRO A 374 -2.56 0.36 27.65
N LYS A 375 -2.17 1.62 27.38
CA LYS A 375 -1.48 2.01 26.13
C LYS A 375 -0.06 1.45 26.08
N ASN A 376 0.37 0.95 24.93
CA ASN A 376 1.74 0.53 24.68
C ASN A 376 2.59 1.67 24.11
N ASP A 377 2.90 2.66 24.95
CA ASP A 377 3.80 3.75 24.56
C ASP A 377 5.28 3.31 24.58
N GLN A 378 5.79 2.93 23.41
CA GLN A 378 7.19 2.53 23.25
C GLN A 378 8.18 3.69 23.48
N LEU A 379 7.76 4.94 23.28
CA LEU A 379 8.59 6.12 23.51
C LEU A 379 8.88 6.30 25.01
N VAL A 380 7.93 5.91 25.86
CA VAL A 380 8.10 5.86 27.32
C VAL A 380 8.88 4.62 27.74
N LYS A 381 8.58 3.46 27.15
CA LYS A 381 9.19 2.17 27.55
C LYS A 381 10.67 2.04 27.16
N LYS A 382 11.11 2.65 26.06
CA LYS A 382 12.48 2.48 25.52
C LYS A 382 13.18 3.84 25.35
N PRO A 383 14.14 4.20 26.21
CA PRO A 383 14.84 5.49 26.19
C PRO A 383 15.57 5.80 24.88
N VAL A 384 15.92 4.78 24.08
CA VAL A 384 16.60 4.97 22.78
C VAL A 384 15.77 5.84 21.83
N TRP A 385 14.44 5.70 21.85
CA TRP A 385 13.54 6.49 21.00
C TRP A 385 13.61 7.97 21.34
N LEU A 386 13.85 8.33 22.62
CA LEU A 386 13.96 9.71 23.04
C LEU A 386 15.12 10.44 22.37
N ILE A 387 16.20 9.72 22.07
CA ILE A 387 17.35 10.30 21.39
C ILE A 387 17.00 10.61 19.93
N LEU A 388 16.25 9.73 19.27
CA LEU A 388 15.81 9.91 17.88
C LEU A 388 14.82 11.07 17.72
N GLU A 389 14.03 11.39 18.75
CA GLU A 389 13.15 12.57 18.76
C GLU A 389 13.90 13.91 18.64
N TYR A 390 15.19 13.90 19.02
CA TYR A 390 16.11 15.02 18.85
C TYR A 390 16.98 14.87 17.60
N ILE A 391 16.49 14.21 16.56
CA ILE A 391 17.11 14.26 15.24
C ILE A 391 16.09 14.92 14.31
N PRO A 392 16.47 16.01 13.61
CA PRO A 392 15.56 16.64 12.66
C PRO A 392 15.37 15.71 11.47
N ILE A 393 14.12 15.44 11.11
CA ILE A 393 13.75 14.54 10.02
C ILE A 393 12.90 15.32 9.00
N PHE A 394 13.11 15.03 7.72
CA PHE A 394 12.26 15.53 6.64
C PHE A 394 10.89 14.85 6.75
N GLN A 395 9.84 15.65 6.88
CA GLN A 395 8.46 15.21 6.94
C GLN A 395 7.74 15.70 5.70
N TYR A 396 7.26 14.77 4.89
CA TYR A 396 6.33 15.02 3.80
C TYR A 396 4.91 14.86 4.32
N TYR A 397 4.04 15.81 4.00
CA TYR A 397 2.63 15.73 4.38
C TYR A 397 1.77 16.44 3.36
N GLN A 398 0.53 16.00 3.26
CA GLN A 398 -0.50 16.67 2.48
C GLN A 398 -1.32 17.56 3.40
N ASP A 399 -1.54 18.82 3.00
CA ASP A 399 -2.50 19.66 3.69
C ASP A 399 -3.93 19.26 3.34
N GLY A 400 -4.93 19.89 3.97
CA GLY A 400 -6.31 19.57 3.69
C GLY A 400 -6.66 19.77 2.21
N GLU A 401 -6.06 20.74 1.52
CA GLU A 401 -6.33 21.09 0.12
C GLU A 401 -5.75 20.08 -0.89
N GLY A 402 -5.08 19.05 -0.40
CA GLY A 402 -4.46 18.03 -1.23
C GLY A 402 -3.10 18.45 -1.76
N ILE A 403 -2.49 19.51 -1.21
CA ILE A 403 -1.17 20.00 -1.66
C ILE A 403 -0.08 19.36 -0.81
N TRP A 404 0.94 18.82 -1.47
CA TRP A 404 2.10 18.24 -0.80
C TRP A 404 3.07 19.32 -0.31
N HIS A 405 3.53 19.15 0.92
CA HIS A 405 4.54 19.99 1.56
C HIS A 405 5.63 19.13 2.16
N TRP A 406 6.83 19.70 2.29
CA TRP A 406 7.89 19.11 3.10
C TRP A 406 8.36 20.10 4.16
N ARG A 407 8.79 19.57 5.31
CA ARG A 407 9.41 20.37 6.38
C ARG A 407 10.52 19.59 7.06
N LEU A 408 11.60 20.28 7.42
CA LEU A 408 12.62 19.74 8.31
C LEU A 408 12.26 20.12 9.75
N ARG A 409 12.00 19.14 10.62
CA ARG A 409 11.53 19.41 11.98
C ARG A 409 12.03 18.40 13.00
N TRP A 410 12.25 18.90 14.22
CA TRP A 410 12.46 18.10 15.44
C TRP A 410 11.11 17.62 15.97
N ASN A 411 10.94 16.32 16.17
CA ASN A 411 9.63 15.79 16.52
C ASN A 411 9.28 16.02 17.99
N ALA A 412 10.23 15.89 18.92
CA ALA A 412 10.05 16.23 20.33
C ALA A 412 8.77 15.63 20.98
N ARG A 413 8.47 14.35 20.71
CA ARG A 413 7.27 13.62 21.19
C ARG A 413 5.94 14.25 20.78
N ARG A 414 5.90 14.97 19.66
CA ARG A 414 4.67 15.63 19.20
C ARG A 414 3.59 14.60 18.85
N PRO A 415 2.32 14.93 19.11
CA PRO A 415 1.21 14.13 18.61
C PRO A 415 1.13 14.17 17.09
N ARG A 416 0.47 13.16 16.51
CA ARG A 416 0.13 13.17 15.08
C ARG A 416 -0.74 14.37 14.74
N GLU A 417 -0.49 14.92 13.57
CA GLU A 417 -1.21 16.05 13.02
C GLU A 417 -2.27 15.52 12.04
N ILE A 418 -3.53 15.90 12.25
CA ILE A 418 -4.66 15.50 11.39
C ILE A 418 -5.05 16.71 10.53
N TYR A 419 -4.89 16.56 9.22
CA TYR A 419 -5.13 17.61 8.23
C TYR A 419 -6.50 17.52 7.53
N ASP A 420 -7.19 16.37 7.68
CA ASP A 420 -8.55 16.19 7.17
C ASP A 420 -9.53 17.11 7.93
N SER A 421 -10.39 17.82 7.19
CA SER A 421 -11.48 18.62 7.76
C SER A 421 -12.60 17.75 8.33
N THR A 422 -12.73 16.49 7.89
CA THR A 422 -13.79 15.55 8.29
C THR A 422 -13.30 14.20 8.81
N PRO A 423 -12.35 14.19 9.76
CA PRO A 423 -11.66 12.97 10.18
C PRO A 423 -12.64 11.97 10.77
N CYS A 424 -12.43 10.70 10.44
CA CYS A 424 -13.23 9.58 10.93
C CYS A 424 -12.53 8.91 12.11
N PHE A 425 -13.19 8.84 13.25
CA PHE A 425 -12.70 8.20 14.46
C PHE A 425 -13.53 6.97 14.79
N HIS A 426 -12.89 5.93 15.30
CA HIS A 426 -13.61 4.79 15.86
C HIS A 426 -14.16 5.14 17.26
N ALA A 427 -15.25 4.50 17.67
CA ALA A 427 -15.89 4.68 18.98
C ALA A 427 -14.90 4.54 20.16
N SER A 428 -13.86 3.71 20.01
CA SER A 428 -12.79 3.54 21.00
C SER A 428 -12.10 4.86 21.37
N VAL A 429 -11.94 5.81 20.44
CA VAL A 429 -11.34 7.12 20.71
C VAL A 429 -12.23 7.96 21.60
N LYS A 430 -13.54 7.94 21.35
CA LYS A 430 -14.52 8.64 22.20
C LYS A 430 -14.52 8.06 23.62
N LEU A 431 -14.59 6.74 23.74
CA LEU A 431 -14.58 6.05 25.03
C LEU A 431 -13.31 6.34 25.83
N ARG A 432 -12.14 6.26 25.16
CA ARG A 432 -10.85 6.57 25.77
C ARG A 432 -10.77 8.00 26.25
N ARG A 433 -11.20 8.95 25.42
CA ARG A 433 -11.21 10.37 25.77
C ARG A 433 -12.07 10.62 27.00
N ASP A 434 -13.26 10.03 27.05
CA ASP A 434 -14.17 10.20 28.18
C ASP A 434 -13.57 9.62 29.47
N TYR A 435 -12.72 8.59 29.36
CA TYR A 435 -11.96 8.00 30.47
C TYR A 435 -10.74 8.85 30.90
N GLU A 436 -9.91 9.32 29.95
CA GLU A 436 -8.68 10.08 30.26
C GLU A 436 -8.94 11.56 30.56
N GLY A 437 -10.11 12.09 30.18
CA GLY A 437 -10.49 13.49 30.38
C GLY A 437 -9.67 14.49 29.57
N LYS A 438 -8.91 14.04 28.55
CA LYS A 438 -8.02 14.88 27.74
C LYS A 438 -8.08 14.52 26.26
N TRP A 439 -7.90 15.52 25.41
CA TRP A 439 -7.61 15.37 23.98
C TRP A 439 -6.10 15.57 23.77
N LEU A 440 -5.40 14.55 23.27
CA LEU A 440 -3.96 14.63 22.96
C LEU A 440 -3.68 14.75 21.46
N THR A 441 -4.67 15.15 20.66
CA THR A 441 -4.53 15.25 19.20
C THR A 441 -4.42 16.70 18.73
N LYS A 442 -3.56 16.95 17.74
CA LYS A 442 -3.46 18.27 17.09
C LYS A 442 -4.17 18.24 15.74
N PHE A 443 -5.25 19.01 15.62
CA PHE A 443 -5.97 19.20 14.35
C PHE A 443 -5.45 20.43 13.61
N ILE A 444 -5.32 20.32 12.29
CA ILE A 444 -4.89 21.41 11.40
C ILE A 444 -5.86 21.44 10.20
N PRO A 445 -7.06 22.05 10.35
CA PRO A 445 -8.07 22.05 9.29
C PRO A 445 -7.66 22.94 8.11
N LYS A 446 -8.37 22.77 6.99
CA LYS A 446 -8.32 23.72 5.86
C LYS A 446 -8.63 25.14 6.31
N THR A 447 -8.01 26.11 5.63
CA THR A 447 -8.24 27.53 5.86
C THR A 447 -9.73 27.86 5.70
N GLY A 448 -10.38 28.28 6.79
CA GLY A 448 -11.80 28.67 6.79
C GLY A 448 -12.81 27.56 7.03
N GLU A 449 -12.39 26.30 7.20
CA GLU A 449 -13.30 25.18 7.54
C GLU A 449 -13.25 24.81 9.02
N GLN A 450 -14.42 24.44 9.57
CA GLN A 450 -14.50 23.84 10.90
C GLN A 450 -14.32 22.33 10.81
N ILE A 451 -13.64 21.76 11.81
CA ILE A 451 -13.43 20.32 11.90
C ILE A 451 -14.76 19.64 12.23
N LYS A 452 -15.22 18.75 11.35
CA LYS A 452 -16.42 17.94 11.56
C LYS A 452 -16.04 16.47 11.79
N ILE A 453 -15.89 16.11 13.06
CA ILE A 453 -15.57 14.74 13.47
C ILE A 453 -16.71 13.78 13.12
N ARG A 454 -16.40 12.68 12.44
CA ARG A 454 -17.30 11.54 12.22
C ARG A 454 -16.88 10.38 13.12
N TYR A 455 -17.85 9.66 13.67
CA TYR A 455 -17.59 8.43 14.43
C TYR A 455 -18.11 7.21 13.68
N VAL A 456 -17.38 6.10 13.77
CA VAL A 456 -17.79 4.76 13.32
C VAL A 456 -17.73 3.76 14.46
N GLU A 457 -18.55 2.73 14.37
CA GLU A 457 -18.65 1.62 15.30
C GLU A 457 -18.19 0.31 14.66
#